data_AF-A0A7G6X677-F1
#
_entry.id   AF-A0A7G6X677-F1
#
_cell.length_a   1.000
_cell.length_b   1.000
_cell.length_c   1.000
_cell.angle_alpha   90.00
_cell.angle_beta   90.00
_cell.angle_gamma   90.00
#
_symmetry.space_group_name_H-M   'P 1'
#
loop_
_entity.id
_entity.type
_entity.pdbx_description
1 polymer ?
#
loop_
_entity_poly.entity_id
_entity_poly.type
_entity_poly.pdbx_seq_one_letter_code
_entity_poly.pdbx_strand_id
1 'polypeptide(L)'
;MRRLVHTPHRDKTAGTTRTLDVMKESGLAPELVVVGHLNEVTVKEVADSGCWMGFSIYPDTKMDPDRMVVILQEFGTERILVNSAADWGKSDPLRTYATGQAMLAAGFTDDDVDQVLWRNPVAFYGQSGRLDRAAAEAVDSFEGNSILRGAQS
;
A
#
# COMPACT_ATOMS: atom_id res chain seq x y z
N MET A 1 -5.34 7.34 16.10
CA MET A 1 -5.50 7.86 14.72
C MET A 1 -4.47 7.21 13.83
N ARG A 2 -4.88 6.62 12.69
CA ARG A 2 -3.95 6.04 11.71
C ARG A 2 -3.16 7.12 10.98
N ARG A 3 -1.93 6.83 10.55
CA ARG A 3 -1.08 7.78 9.83
C ARG A 3 -0.37 7.11 8.65
N LEU A 4 -0.20 7.86 7.58
CA LEU A 4 0.64 7.47 6.46
C LEU A 4 1.81 8.45 6.41
N VAL A 5 3.03 7.94 6.58
CA VAL A 5 4.25 8.75 6.64
C VAL A 5 5.03 8.54 5.35
N HIS A 6 5.34 9.63 4.65
CA HIS A 6 6.13 9.59 3.43
C HIS A 6 7.62 9.64 3.78
N THR A 7 8.38 8.64 3.34
CA THR A 7 9.85 8.67 3.45
C THR A 7 10.45 9.57 2.37
N PRO A 8 11.62 10.20 2.62
CA PRO A 8 12.26 11.07 1.66
C PRO A 8 12.71 10.33 0.39
N HIS A 9 13.00 11.09 -0.66
CA HIS A 9 13.54 10.58 -1.92
C HIS A 9 15.06 10.34 -1.88
N ARG A 10 15.80 11.12 -1.10
CA ARG A 10 17.26 11.03 -0.94
C ARG A 10 17.59 10.48 0.44
N ASP A 11 18.75 9.84 0.57
CA ASP A 11 19.24 9.23 1.80
C ASP A 11 18.18 8.36 2.49
N LYS A 12 17.49 7.52 1.70
CA LYS A 12 16.27 6.80 2.12
C LYS A 12 16.45 6.00 3.40
N THR A 13 17.59 5.32 3.58
CA THR A 13 17.88 4.54 4.78
C THR A 13 17.90 5.45 6.01
N ALA A 14 18.75 6.49 6.03
CA ALA A 14 18.82 7.42 7.16
C ALA A 14 17.49 8.15 7.41
N GLY A 15 16.78 8.52 6.34
CA GLY A 15 15.45 9.12 6.44
C GLY A 15 14.39 8.18 7.00
N THR A 16 14.46 6.89 6.68
CA THR A 16 13.55 5.86 7.22
C THR A 16 13.86 5.61 8.69
N THR A 17 15.12 5.42 9.06
CA THR A 17 15.55 5.28 10.47
C THR A 17 15.06 6.47 11.30
N ARG A 18 15.31 7.70 10.84
CA ARG A 18 14.87 8.89 11.58
C ARG A 18 13.35 8.98 11.67
N THR A 19 12.63 8.54 10.64
CA THR A 19 11.17 8.48 10.67
C THR A 19 10.67 7.55 11.77
N LEU A 20 11.25 6.35 11.86
CA LEU A 20 10.89 5.35 12.88
C LEU A 20 11.25 5.83 14.29
N ASP A 21 12.40 6.50 14.45
CA ASP A 21 12.81 7.09 15.73
C ASP A 21 11.79 8.14 16.21
N VAL A 22 11.41 9.08 15.34
CA VAL A 22 10.42 10.12 15.68
C VAL A 22 9.06 9.50 16.03
N MET A 23 8.66 8.44 15.32
CA MET A 23 7.42 7.72 15.61
C MET A 23 7.45 7.10 17.00
N LYS A 24 8.57 6.46 17.37
CA LYS A 24 8.79 5.86 18.69
C LYS A 24 8.83 6.92 19.79
N GLU A 25 9.57 8.01 19.59
CA GLU A 25 9.63 9.17 20.48
C GLU A 25 8.23 9.77 20.74
N SER A 26 7.38 9.75 19.71
CA SER A 26 6.01 10.27 19.75
C SER A 26 4.98 9.30 20.34
N GLY A 27 5.40 8.10 20.79
CA GLY A 27 4.52 7.08 21.36
C GLY A 27 3.47 6.54 20.38
N LEU A 28 3.81 6.46 19.09
CA LEU A 28 2.90 5.94 18.08
C LEU A 28 2.93 4.41 18.04
N ALA A 29 1.75 3.79 18.15
CA ALA A 29 1.62 2.35 17.96
C ALA A 29 1.93 1.97 16.50
N PRO A 30 2.91 1.09 16.24
CA PRO A 30 3.34 0.74 14.87
C PRO A 30 2.21 0.23 13.96
N GLU A 31 1.25 -0.50 14.51
CA GLU A 31 0.11 -1.06 13.80
C GLU A 31 -0.87 -0.03 13.23
N LEU A 32 -0.78 1.22 13.72
CA LEU A 32 -1.55 2.36 13.24
C LEU A 32 -0.81 3.19 12.18
N VAL A 33 0.39 2.80 11.77
CA VAL A 33 1.22 3.58 10.85
C VAL A 33 1.61 2.76 9.63
N VAL A 34 1.45 3.36 8.45
CA VAL A 34 2.07 2.89 7.21
C VAL A 34 3.22 3.82 6.85
N VAL A 35 4.40 3.24 6.63
CA VAL A 35 5.59 3.97 6.15
C VAL A 35 5.68 3.76 4.65
N GLY A 36 5.56 4.85 3.90
CA GLY A 36 5.39 4.83 2.45
C GLY A 36 6.70 5.03 1.67
N HIS A 37 6.60 4.74 0.37
CA HIS A 37 7.69 4.85 -0.60
C HIS A 37 8.90 3.98 -0.24
N LEU A 38 8.65 2.78 0.29
CA LEU A 38 9.71 1.84 0.58
C LEU A 38 10.30 1.23 -0.70
N ASN A 39 11.50 0.69 -0.55
CA ASN A 39 12.20 -0.12 -1.53
C ASN A 39 13.04 -1.19 -0.80
N GLU A 40 13.88 -1.91 -1.54
CA GLU A 40 14.67 -3.06 -1.06
C GLU A 40 15.56 -2.69 0.13
N VAL A 41 16.10 -1.47 0.16
CA VAL A 41 17.05 -1.06 1.21
C VAL A 41 16.37 -0.52 2.47
N THR A 42 15.05 -0.30 2.45
CA THR A 42 14.31 0.25 3.60
C THR A 42 13.22 -0.68 4.13
N VAL A 43 12.73 -1.63 3.32
CA VAL A 43 11.63 -2.52 3.70
C VAL A 43 11.91 -3.28 4.99
N LYS A 44 13.13 -3.81 5.14
CA LYS A 44 13.49 -4.64 6.29
C LYS A 44 13.33 -3.90 7.61
N GLU A 45 13.84 -2.67 7.68
CA GLU A 45 13.77 -1.86 8.90
C GLU A 45 12.32 -1.56 9.29
N VAL A 46 11.45 -1.30 8.30
CA VAL A 46 10.02 -1.06 8.55
C VAL A 46 9.30 -2.35 8.95
N ALA A 47 9.60 -3.49 8.33
CA ALA A 47 9.05 -4.79 8.70
C ALA A 47 9.38 -5.11 10.17
N ASP A 48 10.65 -4.95 10.56
CA ASP A 48 11.14 -5.21 11.92
C ASP A 48 10.49 -4.26 12.96
N SER A 49 10.07 -3.06 12.55
CA SER A 49 9.39 -2.09 13.43
C SER A 49 7.94 -2.46 13.76
N GLY A 50 7.34 -3.40 13.02
CA GLY A 50 5.93 -3.73 13.13
C GLY A 50 4.99 -2.66 12.54
N CYS A 51 5.49 -1.76 11.70
CA CYS A 51 4.66 -0.85 10.91
C CYS A 51 4.10 -1.55 9.65
N TRP A 52 3.08 -0.95 9.03
CA TRP A 52 2.67 -1.36 7.69
C TRP A 52 3.67 -0.86 6.64
N MET A 53 3.96 -1.70 5.65
CA MET A 53 4.94 -1.43 4.60
C MET A 53 4.24 -0.88 3.35
N GLY A 54 4.53 0.37 2.97
CA GLY A 54 3.88 1.04 1.84
C GLY A 54 4.79 1.23 0.63
N PHE A 55 4.38 0.70 -0.51
CA PHE A 55 5.13 0.78 -1.77
C PHE A 55 4.37 1.59 -2.82
N SER A 56 5.13 2.36 -3.60
CA SER A 56 4.59 3.10 -4.74
C SER A 56 5.23 2.62 -6.03
N ILE A 57 4.40 2.04 -6.89
CA ILE A 57 4.77 1.54 -8.21
C ILE A 57 4.67 2.71 -9.18
N TYR A 58 5.82 3.31 -9.47
CA TYR A 58 5.88 4.56 -10.22
C TYR A 58 7.14 4.55 -11.11
N PRO A 59 7.01 4.84 -12.42
CA PRO A 59 8.11 4.72 -13.37
C PRO A 59 9.38 5.49 -12.98
N ASP A 60 10.53 4.92 -13.34
CA ASP A 60 11.88 5.50 -13.31
C ASP A 60 12.46 5.90 -11.94
N THR A 61 11.63 6.17 -10.93
CA THR A 61 12.04 6.87 -9.70
C THR A 61 11.69 6.15 -8.40
N LYS A 62 10.80 5.16 -8.44
CA LYS A 62 10.36 4.42 -7.24
C LYS A 62 10.52 2.90 -7.45
N MET A 63 9.43 2.16 -7.27
CA MET A 63 9.37 0.71 -7.49
C MET A 63 8.70 0.40 -8.83
N ASP A 64 8.90 -0.82 -9.31
CA ASP A 64 8.17 -1.40 -10.43
C ASP A 64 7.52 -2.75 -10.02
N PRO A 65 6.62 -3.32 -10.83
CA PRO A 65 5.94 -4.57 -10.51
C PRO A 65 6.88 -5.75 -10.20
N ASP A 66 7.95 -5.94 -10.97
CA ASP A 66 8.83 -7.10 -10.83
C ASP A 66 9.66 -7.00 -9.53
N ARG A 67 10.13 -5.80 -9.20
CA ARG A 67 10.80 -5.54 -7.91
C ARG A 67 9.85 -5.72 -6.74
N MET A 68 8.57 -5.34 -6.90
CA MET A 68 7.56 -5.58 -5.86
C MET A 68 7.35 -7.08 -5.63
N VAL A 69 7.32 -7.90 -6.68
CA VAL A 69 7.22 -9.37 -6.58
C VAL A 69 8.37 -9.94 -5.75
N VAL A 70 9.61 -9.50 -6.00
CA VAL A 70 10.78 -9.96 -5.22
C VAL A 70 10.62 -9.63 -3.73
N ILE A 71 10.15 -8.42 -3.41
CA ILE A 71 9.87 -8.03 -2.02
C ILE A 71 8.78 -8.91 -1.40
N LEU A 72 7.70 -9.22 -2.12
CA LEU A 72 6.62 -10.08 -1.62
C LEU A 72 7.10 -11.51 -1.37
N GLN A 73 8.02 -12.02 -2.19
CA GLN A 73 8.61 -13.35 -2.01
C GLN A 73 9.49 -13.42 -0.75
N GLU A 74 10.17 -12.33 -0.40
CA GLU A 74 11.06 -12.27 0.78
C GLU A 74 10.31 -11.95 2.08
N PHE A 75 9.35 -11.01 2.04
CA PHE A 75 8.69 -10.48 3.24
C PHE A 75 7.26 -11.00 3.44
N GLY A 76 6.72 -11.78 2.50
CA GLY A 76 5.34 -12.27 2.52
C GLY A 76 4.33 -11.21 2.05
N THR A 77 3.05 -11.51 2.20
CA THR A 77 1.94 -10.67 1.71
C THR A 77 1.26 -9.86 2.82
N GLU A 78 1.54 -10.16 4.08
CA GLU A 78 0.89 -9.50 5.21
C GLU A 78 1.42 -8.07 5.43
N ARG A 79 0.50 -7.16 5.76
CA ARG A 79 0.82 -5.78 6.15
C ARG A 79 1.54 -4.95 5.09
N ILE A 80 1.35 -5.28 3.82
CA ILE A 80 1.88 -4.56 2.65
C ILE A 80 0.76 -3.79 1.95
N LEU A 81 1.00 -2.52 1.67
CA LEU A 81 0.14 -1.69 0.84
C LEU A 81 0.87 -1.31 -0.45
N VAL A 82 0.22 -1.51 -1.59
CA VAL A 82 0.71 -1.11 -2.91
C VAL A 82 -0.18 -0.02 -3.49
N ASN A 83 0.42 1.05 -4.01
CA ASN A 83 -0.29 2.11 -4.74
C ASN A 83 0.49 2.53 -5.99
N SER A 84 -0.17 3.20 -6.91
CA SER A 84 0.45 3.74 -8.14
C SER A 84 1.08 5.13 -7.96
N ALA A 85 0.90 5.75 -6.79
CA ALA A 85 1.18 7.17 -6.57
C ALA A 85 0.66 8.05 -7.72
N ALA A 86 -0.56 7.77 -8.19
CA ALA A 86 -1.18 8.48 -9.31
C ALA A 86 -1.21 9.99 -9.01
N ASP A 87 -0.31 10.72 -9.66
CA ASP A 87 -0.07 12.14 -9.48
C ASP A 87 0.11 12.82 -10.85
N TRP A 88 0.45 14.11 -10.83
CA TRP A 88 0.59 14.96 -12.01
C TRP A 88 1.84 14.67 -12.86
N GLY A 89 2.68 13.71 -12.44
CA GLY A 89 3.84 13.26 -13.21
C GLY A 89 3.48 12.21 -14.26
N LYS A 90 4.48 11.43 -14.68
CA LYS A 90 4.29 10.29 -15.59
C LYS A 90 3.76 9.06 -14.84
N SER A 91 2.66 9.27 -14.11
CA SER A 91 2.01 8.23 -13.33
C SER A 91 1.07 7.38 -14.20
N ASP A 92 0.78 6.17 -13.73
CA ASP A 92 -0.16 5.27 -14.39
C ASP A 92 -1.04 4.61 -13.32
N PRO A 93 -2.36 4.90 -13.27
CA PRO A 93 -3.24 4.37 -12.25
C PRO A 93 -3.39 2.84 -12.31
N LEU A 94 -3.10 2.21 -13.46
CA LEU A 94 -3.17 0.76 -13.63
C LEU A 94 -1.93 0.02 -13.13
N ARG A 95 -0.97 0.72 -12.51
CA ARG A 95 0.21 0.07 -11.95
C ARG A 95 -0.09 -0.92 -10.83
N THR A 96 -1.16 -0.71 -10.06
CA THR A 96 -1.62 -1.70 -9.07
C THR A 96 -2.15 -2.98 -9.74
N TYR A 97 -2.89 -2.84 -10.85
CA TYR A 97 -3.33 -3.98 -11.65
C TYR A 97 -2.13 -4.72 -12.27
N ALA A 98 -1.18 -3.99 -12.84
CA ALA A 98 0.04 -4.58 -13.39
C ALA A 98 0.86 -5.34 -12.32
N THR A 99 0.92 -4.84 -11.08
CA THR A 99 1.51 -5.57 -9.96
C THR A 99 0.75 -6.86 -9.64
N GLY A 100 -0.58 -6.85 -9.63
CA GLY A 100 -1.37 -8.07 -9.46
C GLY A 100 -1.09 -9.11 -10.55
N GLN A 101 -0.98 -8.67 -11.82
CA GLN A 101 -0.61 -9.56 -12.92
C GLN A 101 0.81 -10.13 -12.77
N ALA A 102 1.77 -9.31 -12.33
CA ALA A 102 3.14 -9.76 -12.07
C ALA A 102 3.19 -10.78 -10.92
N MET A 103 2.38 -10.58 -9.86
CA MET A 103 2.24 -11.55 -8.77
C MET A 103 1.75 -12.91 -9.30
N LEU A 104 0.67 -12.94 -10.07
CA LEU A 104 0.14 -14.17 -10.65
C LEU A 104 1.17 -14.86 -11.56
N ALA A 105 1.85 -14.10 -12.40
CA ALA A 105 2.91 -14.62 -13.27
C ALA A 105 4.10 -15.21 -12.47
N ALA A 106 4.34 -14.72 -11.26
CA ALA A 106 5.37 -15.20 -10.36
C ALA A 106 4.92 -16.35 -9.43
N GLY A 107 3.69 -16.86 -9.59
CA GLY A 107 3.17 -18.02 -8.88
C GLY A 107 2.44 -17.71 -7.57
N PHE A 108 2.15 -16.44 -7.27
CA PHE A 108 1.22 -16.09 -6.20
C PHE A 108 -0.20 -16.52 -6.57
N THR A 109 -1.02 -16.82 -5.56
CA THR A 109 -2.42 -17.20 -5.75
C THR A 109 -3.31 -15.96 -5.90
N ASP A 110 -4.54 -16.15 -6.39
CA ASP A 110 -5.55 -15.09 -6.36
C ASP A 110 -5.82 -14.59 -4.94
N ASP A 111 -5.74 -15.48 -3.93
CA ASP A 111 -5.90 -15.10 -2.52
C ASP A 111 -4.78 -14.17 -2.05
N ASP A 112 -3.53 -14.43 -2.46
CA ASP A 112 -2.39 -13.57 -2.17
C ASP A 112 -2.54 -12.18 -2.81
N VAL A 113 -3.01 -12.14 -4.07
CA VAL A 113 -3.28 -10.89 -4.78
C VAL A 113 -4.39 -10.10 -4.08
N ASP A 114 -5.48 -10.76 -3.68
CA ASP A 114 -6.55 -10.16 -2.89
C ASP A 114 -6.05 -9.67 -1.52
N GLN A 115 -5.15 -10.42 -0.86
CA GLN A 115 -4.56 -10.01 0.41
C GLN A 115 -3.84 -8.66 0.27
N VAL A 116 -2.99 -8.52 -0.75
CA VAL A 116 -2.15 -7.33 -0.96
C VAL A 116 -2.95 -6.15 -1.49
N LEU A 117 -3.81 -6.38 -2.50
CA LEU A 117 -4.48 -5.31 -3.23
C LEU A 117 -5.83 -4.90 -2.62
N TRP A 118 -6.41 -5.74 -1.74
CA TRP A 118 -7.71 -5.47 -1.13
C TRP A 118 -7.69 -5.58 0.40
N ARG A 119 -7.47 -6.77 0.96
CA ARG A 119 -7.62 -6.99 2.41
C ARG A 119 -6.67 -6.16 3.24
N ASN A 120 -5.40 -6.00 2.82
CA ASN A 120 -4.44 -5.16 3.53
C ASN A 120 -4.86 -3.67 3.58
N PRO A 121 -5.13 -3.00 2.43
CA PRO A 121 -5.67 -1.64 2.44
C PRO A 121 -6.92 -1.51 3.31
N VAL A 122 -7.87 -2.45 3.16
CA VAL A 122 -9.12 -2.46 3.92
C VAL A 122 -8.87 -2.63 5.42
N ALA A 123 -7.95 -3.51 5.82
CA ALA A 123 -7.58 -3.73 7.21
C ALA A 123 -6.91 -2.49 7.80
N PHE A 124 -6.02 -1.81 7.07
CA PHE A 124 -5.35 -0.60 7.56
C PHE A 124 -6.31 0.61 7.63
N TYR A 125 -7.02 0.91 6.54
CA TYR A 125 -7.92 2.07 6.47
C TYR A 125 -9.18 1.87 7.32
N GLY A 126 -9.64 0.63 7.47
CA GLY A 126 -10.77 0.23 8.30
C GLY A 126 -10.59 0.49 9.79
N GLN A 127 -9.34 0.58 10.29
CA GLN A 127 -9.05 0.93 11.69
C GLN A 127 -9.61 2.31 12.11
N SER A 128 -9.95 3.16 11.14
CA SER A 128 -10.59 4.46 11.41
C SER A 128 -12.07 4.36 11.78
N GLY A 129 -12.73 3.25 11.49
CA GLY A 129 -14.20 3.10 11.60
C GLY A 129 -14.99 3.91 10.57
N ARG A 130 -14.32 4.60 9.63
CA ARG A 130 -14.95 5.45 8.61
C ARG A 130 -15.02 4.81 7.22
N LEU A 131 -14.48 3.60 7.08
CA LEU A 131 -14.55 2.86 5.83
C LEU A 131 -15.89 2.13 5.78
N ASP A 132 -16.84 2.64 5.00
CA ASP A 132 -18.11 1.95 4.74
C ASP A 132 -17.89 0.85 3.69
N ARG A 133 -18.03 -0.41 4.12
CA ARG A 133 -17.92 -1.58 3.25
C ARG A 133 -19.22 -1.90 2.53
N ALA A 134 -20.37 -1.57 3.12
CA ALA A 134 -21.68 -1.91 2.56
C ALA A 134 -21.95 -1.17 1.23
N ALA A 135 -21.39 0.03 1.08
CA ALA A 135 -21.43 0.78 -0.18
C ALA A 135 -20.65 0.11 -1.34
N ALA A 136 -19.61 -0.69 -1.04
CA ALA A 136 -18.81 -1.36 -2.05
C ALA A 136 -19.45 -2.67 -2.55
N GLU A 137 -20.14 -3.40 -1.67
CA GLU A 137 -20.87 -4.63 -2.02
C GLU A 137 -22.17 -4.35 -2.78
N ALA A 138 -22.71 -3.14 -2.67
CA ALA A 138 -23.92 -2.70 -3.38
C ALA A 138 -23.71 -2.38 -4.87
N VAL A 139 -22.47 -2.44 -5.38
CA VAL A 139 -22.15 -2.16 -6.78
C VAL A 139 -22.29 -3.42 -7.64
N ASP A 140 -23.49 -3.96 -7.70
CA ASP A 140 -23.87 -4.93 -8.72
C ASP A 140 -24.59 -4.21 -9.87
N SER A 141 -23.80 -3.59 -10.75
CA SER A 141 -24.27 -3.26 -12.10
C SER A 141 -23.10 -3.01 -13.05
N PHE A 142 -22.67 -4.06 -13.76
CA PHE A 142 -21.90 -3.92 -14.99
C PHE A 142 -22.58 -4.66 -16.14
N GLU A 143 -23.72 -4.12 -16.58
CA GLU A 143 -24.19 -4.07 -17.99
C GLU A 143 -25.36 -3.06 -18.04
N GLY A 144 -25.02 -1.82 -17.66
CA GLY A 144 -25.84 -0.63 -17.91
C GLY A 144 -26.95 -0.34 -16.91
N ASN A 145 -26.66 0.35 -15.79
CA ASN A 145 -27.43 1.54 -15.38
C ASN A 145 -26.82 2.31 -14.19
N SER A 146 -27.04 3.63 -14.26
CA SER A 146 -27.15 4.70 -13.26
C SER A 146 -26.41 4.61 -11.91
N ILE A 147 -25.24 5.24 -11.90
CA ILE A 147 -24.79 6.26 -10.92
C ILE A 147 -25.44 6.18 -9.53
N LEU A 148 -24.68 5.70 -8.54
CA LEU A 148 -24.88 6.10 -7.14
C LEU A 148 -23.73 7.02 -6.74
N ARG A 149 -23.94 8.33 -6.91
CA ARG A 149 -23.05 9.36 -6.38
C ARG A 149 -23.25 9.43 -4.87
N GLY A 150 -22.20 9.14 -4.12
CA GLY A 150 -22.18 9.11 -2.67
C GLY A 150 -22.81 10.35 -2.03
N ALA A 151 -23.65 10.09 -1.03
CA ALA A 151 -24.22 11.10 -0.17
C ALA A 151 -23.10 11.87 0.54
N GLN A 152 -23.23 13.19 0.55
CA GLN A 152 -22.33 14.10 1.25
C GLN A 152 -22.38 13.83 2.76
N SER A 153 -21.21 13.78 3.39
CA SER A 153 -21.03 13.98 4.83
C SER A 153 -20.14 15.18 5.06
#